data_AF-A0AAU1R8A0-F1
#
_entry.id   AF-A0AAU1R8A0-F1
#
_cell.length_a   1.000
_cell.length_b   1.000
_cell.length_c   1.000
_cell.angle_alpha   90.00
_cell.angle_beta   90.00
_cell.angle_gamma   90.00
#
_symmetry.space_group_name_H-M   'P 1'
#
loop_
_entity.id
_entity.type
_entity.pdbx_description
1 polymer ?
#
loop_
_entity_poly.entity_id
_entity_poly.type
_entity_poly.pdbx_seq_one_letter_code
_entity_poly.pdbx_strand_id
1 'polypeptide(L)'
;MNFAVTPDEVRTVFGLSGVVFFPRCNAMHSRMNDRTALLLSSVGLPDTEWFMSKASLSATDSINVAQWYSNRGTVPKECHDWLVLGLFADTTLALAPDTGMIYALGDGEDELVYTPIHRDVESLTYALTKFAALRQELENTDGDDVEERVDGLRAKISELDPLPFEDEDSQWKLAFEEVIDGIW
;
A
#
# COMPACT_ATOMS: atom_id res chain seq x y z
N MET A 1 -16.25 -4.93 -13.88
CA MET A 1 -15.10 -4.04 -13.66
C MET A 1 -13.86 -4.83 -13.97
N ASN A 2 -12.89 -4.24 -14.69
CA ASN A 2 -11.58 -4.86 -14.90
C ASN A 2 -10.57 -4.15 -14.01
N PHE A 3 -9.70 -4.92 -13.34
CA PHE A 3 -8.60 -4.41 -12.53
C PHE A 3 -7.28 -4.60 -13.29
N ALA A 4 -6.30 -3.72 -13.06
CA ALA A 4 -4.93 -3.81 -13.57
C ALA A 4 -4.14 -4.97 -12.93
N VAL A 5 -4.67 -5.54 -11.86
CA VAL A 5 -4.15 -6.70 -11.16
C VAL A 5 -5.26 -7.72 -10.92
N THR A 6 -4.97 -8.99 -11.18
CA THR A 6 -5.91 -10.10 -10.99
C THR A 6 -5.62 -10.89 -9.70
N PRO A 7 -6.61 -11.58 -9.11
CA PRO A 7 -6.38 -12.41 -7.94
C PRO A 7 -5.34 -13.51 -8.18
N ASP A 8 -5.26 -14.06 -9.39
CA ASP A 8 -4.30 -15.12 -9.74
C ASP A 8 -2.87 -14.57 -9.86
N GLU A 9 -2.68 -13.35 -10.38
CA GLU A 9 -1.38 -12.68 -10.37
C GLU A 9 -0.88 -12.45 -8.95
N VAL A 10 -1.71 -11.89 -8.07
CA VAL A 10 -1.35 -11.65 -6.66
C VAL A 10 -0.99 -12.97 -5.97
N ARG A 11 -1.81 -14.01 -6.14
CA ARG A 11 -1.55 -15.33 -5.54
C ARG A 11 -0.31 -16.03 -6.09
N THR A 12 0.04 -15.79 -7.35
CA THR A 12 1.26 -16.34 -7.94
C THR A 12 2.49 -15.76 -7.26
N VAL A 13 2.46 -14.45 -6.93
CA VAL A 13 3.58 -13.76 -6.29
C VAL A 13 3.64 -14.01 -4.79
N PHE A 14 2.50 -13.94 -4.08
CA PHE A 14 2.46 -13.97 -2.60
C PHE A 14 2.01 -15.31 -2.02
N GLY A 15 1.59 -16.27 -2.85
CA GLY A 15 0.97 -17.50 -2.41
C GLY A 15 -0.43 -17.31 -1.82
N LEU A 16 -0.98 -18.38 -1.23
CA LEU A 16 -2.33 -18.37 -0.65
C LEU A 16 -2.40 -17.68 0.72
N SER A 17 -1.30 -17.67 1.47
CA SER A 17 -1.22 -17.11 2.82
C SER A 17 -0.70 -15.68 2.87
N GLY A 18 -0.04 -15.19 1.82
CA GLY A 18 0.49 -13.82 1.75
C GLY A 18 -0.52 -12.78 1.26
N VAL A 19 -1.83 -13.09 1.29
CA VAL A 19 -2.90 -12.20 0.84
C VAL A 19 -4.02 -12.18 1.87
N VAL A 20 -4.36 -10.97 2.34
CA VAL A 20 -5.45 -10.72 3.28
C VAL A 20 -6.67 -10.22 2.53
N PHE A 21 -7.79 -10.91 2.71
CA PHE A 21 -9.08 -10.55 2.12
C PHE A 21 -9.96 -9.84 3.15
N PHE A 22 -10.61 -8.76 2.73
CA PHE A 22 -11.53 -8.01 3.59
C PHE A 22 -12.97 -8.24 3.13
N PRO A 23 -13.84 -8.81 3.99
CA PRO A 23 -15.22 -9.06 3.62
C PRO A 23 -15.95 -7.75 3.33
N ARG A 24 -16.83 -7.77 2.33
CA ARG A 24 -17.69 -6.62 2.01
C ARG A 24 -18.69 -6.42 3.15
N CYS A 25 -18.49 -5.41 3.97
CA CYS A 25 -19.47 -5.00 4.97
C CYS A 25 -20.50 -4.08 4.31
N ASN A 26 -21.68 -4.63 3.97
CA ASN A 26 -22.86 -3.87 3.56
C ASN A 26 -23.54 -3.19 4.76
N ALA A 27 -22.77 -2.52 5.62
CA ALA A 27 -23.35 -1.68 6.65
C ALA A 27 -23.95 -0.43 5.99
N MET A 28 -25.17 -0.04 6.38
CA MET A 28 -25.92 1.10 5.82
C MET A 28 -25.19 2.46 5.87
N HIS A 29 -24.05 2.53 6.56
CA HIS A 29 -23.21 3.73 6.71
C HIS A 29 -21.76 3.52 6.25
N SER A 30 -21.46 2.40 5.59
CA SER A 30 -20.15 2.22 4.95
C SER A 30 -20.05 3.19 3.77
N ARG A 31 -19.29 4.28 3.95
CA ARG A 31 -18.97 5.22 2.87
C ARG A 31 -17.88 4.71 1.92
N MET A 32 -17.46 3.45 2.09
CA MET A 32 -16.34 2.90 1.36
C MET A 32 -16.65 2.80 -0.13
N ASN A 33 -15.75 3.35 -0.95
CA ASN A 33 -15.83 3.27 -2.40
C ASN A 33 -16.08 1.81 -2.89
N ASP A 34 -17.09 1.63 -3.76
CA ASP A 34 -17.53 0.31 -4.25
C ASP A 34 -16.43 -0.48 -4.95
N ARG A 35 -15.57 0.22 -5.72
CA ARG A 35 -14.45 -0.39 -6.45
C ARG A 35 -13.40 -0.90 -5.47
N THR A 36 -13.06 -0.09 -4.46
CA THR A 36 -12.17 -0.47 -3.37
C THR A 36 -12.71 -1.67 -2.59
N ALA A 37 -13.99 -1.64 -2.22
CA ALA A 37 -14.64 -2.75 -1.52
C ALA A 37 -14.66 -4.04 -2.35
N LEU A 38 -14.87 -3.94 -3.67
CA LEU A 38 -14.80 -5.09 -4.56
C LEU A 38 -13.38 -5.67 -4.56
N LEU A 39 -12.37 -4.84 -4.82
CA LEU A 39 -10.98 -5.28 -4.92
C LEU A 39 -10.49 -5.94 -3.64
N LEU A 40 -10.70 -5.31 -2.48
CA LEU A 40 -10.29 -5.87 -1.18
C LEU A 40 -10.96 -7.21 -0.87
N SER A 41 -12.15 -7.45 -1.40
CA SER A 41 -12.89 -8.70 -1.19
C SER A 41 -12.57 -9.79 -2.21
N SER A 42 -12.15 -9.43 -3.44
CA SER A 42 -11.93 -10.39 -4.53
C SER A 42 -10.46 -10.65 -4.84
N VAL A 43 -9.63 -9.61 -4.75
CA VAL A 43 -8.17 -9.66 -4.99
C VAL A 43 -7.44 -9.75 -3.65
N GLY A 44 -7.87 -8.97 -2.66
CA GLY A 44 -7.19 -8.85 -1.37
C GLY A 44 -6.00 -7.90 -1.41
N LEU A 45 -5.38 -7.68 -0.25
CA LEU A 45 -4.12 -6.96 -0.10
C LEU A 45 -2.98 -7.95 0.14
N PRO A 46 -1.80 -7.74 -0.46
CA PRO A 46 -0.59 -8.43 -0.05
C PRO A 46 -0.31 -8.22 1.44
N ASP A 47 0.36 -9.19 2.05
CA ASP A 47 0.83 -9.12 3.42
C ASP A 47 2.22 -9.76 3.50
N THR A 48 3.25 -8.91 3.53
CA THR A 48 4.66 -9.27 3.45
C THR A 48 5.50 -8.45 4.43
N GLU A 49 6.81 -8.71 4.48
CA GLU A 49 7.74 -7.91 5.27
C GLU A 49 7.80 -6.44 4.83
N TRP A 50 7.66 -6.16 3.53
CA TRP A 50 7.70 -4.80 2.99
C TRP A 50 6.38 -4.07 3.17
N PHE A 51 5.27 -4.80 3.10
CA PHE A 51 3.95 -4.27 3.39
C PHE A 51 3.22 -5.18 4.37
N MET A 52 3.24 -4.77 5.65
CA MET A 52 2.50 -5.47 6.69
C MET A 52 1.08 -4.90 6.75
N SER A 53 0.11 -5.68 6.29
CA SER A 53 -1.29 -5.29 6.37
C SER A 53 -1.72 -5.12 7.84
N LYS A 54 -2.75 -4.30 8.06
CA LYS A 54 -3.32 -4.07 9.39
C LYS A 54 -3.72 -5.36 10.12
N ALA A 55 -4.10 -6.40 9.37
CA ALA A 55 -4.44 -7.70 9.94
C ALA A 55 -3.26 -8.38 10.65
N SER A 56 -2.04 -8.16 10.16
CA SER A 56 -0.81 -8.72 10.72
C SER A 56 -0.14 -7.82 11.76
N LEU A 57 -0.42 -6.52 11.74
CA LEU A 57 0.07 -5.59 12.77
C LEU A 57 -0.62 -5.81 14.13
N SER A 58 -1.95 -5.90 14.13
CA SER A 58 -2.73 -6.08 15.36
C SER A 58 -4.18 -6.41 15.05
N ALA A 59 -4.69 -7.46 15.67
CA ALA A 59 -6.09 -7.86 15.54
C ALA A 59 -7.05 -7.02 16.42
N THR A 60 -6.54 -6.36 17.46
CA THR A 60 -7.37 -5.67 18.47
C THR A 60 -7.44 -4.17 18.27
N ASP A 61 -6.45 -3.58 17.60
CA ASP A 61 -6.39 -2.14 17.42
C ASP A 61 -7.39 -1.68 16.37
N SER A 62 -7.97 -0.52 16.61
CA SER A 62 -8.88 0.10 15.66
C SER A 62 -8.20 0.33 14.32
N ILE A 63 -8.94 0.11 13.24
CA ILE A 63 -8.49 0.48 11.89
C ILE A 63 -8.71 1.98 11.64
N ASN A 64 -9.39 2.71 12.51
CA ASN A 64 -9.65 4.14 12.34
C ASN A 64 -8.40 4.97 12.68
N VAL A 65 -7.99 5.87 11.78
CA VAL A 65 -6.77 6.69 11.94
C VAL A 65 -6.80 7.55 13.20
N ALA A 66 -7.93 8.21 13.52
CA ALA A 66 -8.04 9.04 14.72
C ALA A 66 -7.84 8.24 16.02
N GLN A 67 -8.33 6.99 16.06
CA GLN A 67 -8.10 6.12 17.20
C GLN A 67 -6.68 5.56 17.22
N TRP A 68 -6.13 5.18 16.06
CA TRP A 68 -4.78 4.65 15.92
C TRP A 68 -3.69 5.65 16.37
N TYR A 69 -3.87 6.94 16.06
CA TYR A 69 -2.95 8.02 16.43
C TYR A 69 -3.35 8.79 17.70
N SER A 70 -4.39 8.37 18.42
CA SER A 70 -4.92 9.08 19.59
C SER A 70 -3.88 9.39 20.68
N ASN A 71 -2.82 8.59 20.78
CA ASN A 71 -1.73 8.75 21.75
C ASN A 71 -0.44 9.34 21.14
N ARG A 72 -0.44 9.69 19.84
CA ARG A 72 0.76 10.11 19.09
C ARG A 72 0.71 11.57 18.63
N GLY A 73 -0.46 12.20 18.65
CA GLY A 73 -0.61 13.61 18.28
C GLY A 73 -2.04 13.97 17.91
N THR A 74 -2.20 15.17 17.36
CA THR A 74 -3.49 15.64 16.84
C THR A 74 -3.69 15.14 15.42
N VAL A 75 -4.81 14.46 15.18
CA VAL A 75 -5.21 14.01 13.85
C VAL A 75 -6.10 15.07 13.20
N PRO A 76 -5.78 15.56 11.98
CA PRO A 76 -6.62 16.48 11.23
C PRO A 76 -8.04 15.92 11.05
N LYS A 77 -9.05 16.79 11.15
CA LYS A 77 -10.47 16.39 11.12
C LYS A 77 -10.85 15.64 9.84
N GLU A 78 -10.23 15.97 8.72
CA GLU A 78 -10.45 15.30 7.43
C GLU A 78 -9.99 13.84 7.41
N CYS A 79 -9.04 13.47 8.26
CA CYS A 79 -8.50 12.12 8.38
C CYS A 79 -9.28 11.27 9.41
N HIS A 80 -10.26 11.85 10.12
CA HIS A 80 -10.94 11.16 11.23
C HIS A 80 -11.67 9.91 10.80
N ASP A 81 -12.17 9.86 9.56
CA ASP A 81 -12.88 8.69 9.03
C ASP A 81 -11.97 7.75 8.22
N TRP A 82 -10.67 8.05 8.10
CA TRP A 82 -9.74 7.25 7.31
C TRP A 82 -9.43 5.93 7.99
N LEU A 83 -9.08 4.93 7.16
CA LEU A 83 -8.85 3.56 7.58
C LEU A 83 -7.39 3.17 7.36
N VAL A 84 -6.69 2.76 8.41
CA VAL A 84 -5.33 2.21 8.36
C VAL A 84 -5.34 0.90 7.56
N LEU A 85 -4.54 0.85 6.49
CA LEU A 85 -4.36 -0.33 5.65
C LEU A 85 -3.20 -1.22 6.11
N GLY A 86 -2.10 -0.61 6.57
CA GLY A 86 -0.88 -1.33 6.93
C GLY A 86 0.32 -0.40 7.10
N LEU A 87 1.50 -1.01 7.25
CA LEU A 87 2.81 -0.34 7.20
C LEU A 87 3.51 -0.69 5.90
N PHE A 88 4.04 0.30 5.20
CA PHE A 88 4.93 0.16 4.06
C PHE A 88 6.24 0.91 4.35
N ALA A 89 7.38 0.23 4.33
CA ALA A 89 8.68 0.84 4.68
C ALA A 89 8.59 1.68 5.97
N ASP A 90 8.10 1.06 7.06
CA ASP A 90 7.85 1.68 8.37
C ASP A 90 6.84 2.86 8.41
N THR A 91 6.23 3.20 7.28
CA THR A 91 5.27 4.29 7.16
C THR A 91 3.83 3.76 7.16
N THR A 92 2.95 4.39 7.96
CA THR A 92 1.54 3.98 8.00
C THR A 92 0.81 4.45 6.76
N LEU A 93 0.16 3.51 6.06
CA LEU A 93 -0.71 3.82 4.93
C LEU A 93 -2.18 3.84 5.36
N ALA A 94 -2.90 4.87 4.95
CA ALA A 94 -4.32 5.05 5.26
C ALA A 94 -5.17 5.29 4.01
N LEU A 95 -6.35 4.68 3.99
CA LEU A 95 -7.37 4.82 2.96
C LEU A 95 -8.38 5.89 3.37
N ALA A 96 -8.57 6.89 2.52
CA ALA A 96 -9.74 7.78 2.59
C ALA A 96 -10.96 7.06 1.99
N PRO A 97 -11.98 6.67 2.77
CA PRO A 97 -13.06 5.80 2.29
C PRO A 97 -13.92 6.45 1.20
N ASP A 98 -14.10 7.77 1.26
CA ASP A 98 -14.96 8.53 0.36
C ASP A 98 -14.36 8.66 -1.05
N THR A 99 -13.04 8.87 -1.15
CA THR A 99 -12.33 9.05 -2.43
C THR A 99 -11.71 7.75 -2.93
N GLY A 100 -11.38 6.83 -2.03
CA GLY A 100 -10.61 5.63 -2.31
C GLY A 100 -9.10 5.85 -2.32
N MET A 101 -8.63 7.09 -2.18
CA MET A 101 -7.20 7.46 -2.23
C MET A 101 -6.44 6.95 -1.01
N ILE A 102 -5.17 6.63 -1.20
CA ILE A 102 -4.27 6.18 -0.14
C ILE A 102 -3.24 7.26 0.14
N TYR A 103 -3.01 7.49 1.43
CA TYR A 103 -2.07 8.45 1.95
C TYR A 103 -1.01 7.74 2.80
N ALA A 104 0.23 8.19 2.67
CA ALA A 104 1.29 7.91 3.63
C ALA A 104 1.15 8.90 4.79
N LEU A 105 1.15 8.39 6.02
CA LEU A 105 1.03 9.18 7.24
C LEU A 105 2.39 9.33 7.89
N GLY A 106 2.78 10.58 8.18
CA GLY A 106 4.02 10.93 8.86
C GLY A 106 3.76 11.76 10.11
N ASP A 107 4.74 11.77 11.01
CA ASP A 107 4.69 12.60 12.21
C ASP A 107 5.09 14.05 11.85
N GLY A 108 4.19 15.01 12.09
CA GLY A 108 4.49 16.44 12.00
C GLY A 108 4.75 17.07 13.37
N GLU A 109 5.21 18.33 13.39
CA GLU A 109 5.53 19.03 14.64
C GLU A 109 4.30 19.25 15.53
N ASP A 110 3.17 19.64 14.95
CA ASP A 110 1.92 19.97 15.67
C ASP A 110 0.77 18.98 15.38
N GLU A 111 0.66 18.53 14.15
CA GLU A 111 -0.39 17.63 13.66
C GLU A 111 0.20 16.56 12.75
N LEU A 112 -0.54 15.45 12.60
CA LEU A 112 -0.20 14.39 11.65
C LEU A 112 -0.10 14.96 10.23
N VAL A 113 1.01 14.71 9.54
CA VAL A 113 1.16 15.03 8.12
C VAL A 113 0.72 13.83 7.28
N TYR A 114 0.19 14.11 6.10
CA TYR A 114 -0.25 13.07 5.18
C TYR A 114 0.03 13.49 3.73
N THR A 115 0.55 12.55 2.94
CA THR A 115 0.89 12.76 1.54
C THR A 115 0.21 11.71 0.68
N PRO A 116 -0.49 12.06 -0.41
CA PRO A 116 -1.05 11.08 -1.33
C PRO A 116 0.07 10.18 -1.87
N ILE A 117 -0.11 8.86 -1.81
CA ILE A 117 0.89 7.89 -2.30
C ILE A 117 0.31 6.94 -3.35
N HIS A 118 -1.00 6.70 -3.34
CA HIS A 118 -1.68 6.01 -4.43
C HIS A 118 -3.07 6.59 -4.66
N ARG A 119 -3.51 6.59 -5.92
CA ARG A 119 -4.85 7.04 -6.31
C ARG A 119 -5.95 6.16 -5.76
N ASP A 120 -5.66 4.87 -5.56
CA ASP A 120 -6.57 3.87 -5.02
C ASP A 120 -5.85 2.58 -4.56
N VAL A 121 -6.61 1.67 -3.95
CA VAL A 121 -6.13 0.34 -3.50
C VAL A 121 -5.67 -0.55 -4.65
N GLU A 122 -6.20 -0.35 -5.86
CA GLU A 122 -5.76 -1.08 -7.04
C GLU A 122 -4.33 -0.71 -7.42
N SER A 123 -4.01 0.57 -7.41
CA SER A 123 -2.67 1.08 -7.65
C SER A 123 -1.68 0.55 -6.60
N LEU A 124 -2.03 0.59 -5.30
CA LEU A 124 -1.18 0.03 -4.24
C LEU A 124 -0.94 -1.47 -4.46
N THR A 125 -2.01 -2.23 -4.70
CA THR A 125 -1.91 -3.69 -4.88
C THR A 125 -1.08 -4.03 -6.11
N TYR A 126 -1.25 -3.30 -7.21
CA TYR A 126 -0.47 -3.48 -8.42
C TYR A 126 1.02 -3.20 -8.16
N ALA A 127 1.36 -2.07 -7.54
CA ALA A 127 2.72 -1.68 -7.24
C ALA A 127 3.42 -2.71 -6.33
N LEU A 128 2.77 -3.12 -5.24
CA LEU A 128 3.28 -4.16 -4.33
C LEU A 128 3.52 -5.49 -5.06
N THR A 129 2.57 -5.90 -5.92
CA THR A 129 2.67 -7.16 -6.68
C THR A 129 3.86 -7.13 -7.63
N LYS A 130 4.04 -6.04 -8.39
CA LYS A 130 5.14 -5.93 -9.35
C LYS A 130 6.50 -5.78 -8.64
N PHE A 131 6.54 -5.07 -7.52
CA PHE A 131 7.73 -4.94 -6.68
C PHE A 131 8.18 -6.30 -6.10
N ALA A 132 7.26 -7.06 -5.52
CA ALA A 132 7.56 -8.38 -4.99
C ALA A 132 8.00 -9.38 -6.09
N ALA A 133 7.37 -9.32 -7.27
CA ALA A 133 7.79 -10.12 -8.41
C ALA A 133 9.23 -9.79 -8.86
N LEU A 134 9.57 -8.49 -8.94
CA LEU A 134 10.93 -8.06 -9.27
C LEU A 134 11.94 -8.58 -8.24
N ARG A 135 11.67 -8.47 -6.93
CA ARG A 135 12.56 -8.99 -5.89
C ARG A 135 12.82 -10.48 -6.07
N GLN A 136 11.77 -11.28 -6.29
CA GLN A 136 11.91 -12.72 -6.55
C GLN A 136 12.75 -13.00 -7.80
N GLU A 137 12.65 -12.20 -8.86
CA GLU A 137 13.49 -12.34 -10.06
C GLU A 137 14.96 -12.01 -9.78
N LEU A 138 15.22 -10.99 -8.95
CA LEU A 138 16.56 -10.56 -8.57
C LEU A 138 17.26 -11.58 -7.67
N GLU A 139 16.55 -12.25 -6.74
CA GLU A 139 17.11 -13.34 -5.92
C GLU A 139 17.65 -14.50 -6.78
N ASN A 140 17.13 -14.66 -8.01
CA ASN A 140 17.45 -15.77 -8.91
C ASN A 140 18.42 -15.39 -10.04
N THR A 141 18.92 -14.15 -10.09
CA THR A 141 19.78 -13.65 -11.17
C THR A 141 21.09 -13.05 -10.62
N ASP A 142 22.21 -13.24 -11.33
CA ASP A 142 23.45 -12.50 -11.05
C ASP A 142 23.22 -11.00 -11.35
N GLY A 143 23.41 -10.13 -10.35
CA GLY A 143 22.90 -8.76 -10.25
C GLY A 143 23.43 -7.69 -11.22
N ASP A 144 23.83 -8.05 -12.44
CA ASP A 144 24.45 -7.13 -13.40
C ASP A 144 23.47 -6.08 -14.01
N ASP A 145 22.14 -6.21 -13.80
CA ASP A 145 21.12 -5.31 -14.37
C ASP A 145 20.06 -4.80 -13.36
N VAL A 146 20.37 -4.73 -12.05
CA VAL A 146 19.37 -4.38 -11.01
C VAL A 146 18.75 -3.00 -11.27
N GLU A 147 19.57 -1.98 -11.49
CA GLU A 147 19.12 -0.59 -11.68
C GLU A 147 18.18 -0.44 -12.89
N GLU A 148 18.55 -1.02 -14.05
CA GLU A 148 17.71 -0.98 -15.26
C GLU A 148 16.35 -1.64 -15.04
N ARG A 149 16.31 -2.76 -14.30
CA ARG A 149 15.05 -3.45 -13.99
C ARG A 149 14.18 -2.66 -13.02
N VAL A 150 14.79 -2.03 -12.02
CA VAL A 150 14.11 -1.16 -11.05
C VAL A 150 13.52 0.07 -11.75
N ASP A 151 14.29 0.71 -12.65
CA ASP A 151 13.80 1.83 -13.47
C ASP A 151 12.67 1.42 -14.41
N GLY A 152 12.80 0.25 -15.04
CA GLY A 152 11.75 -0.33 -15.88
C GLY A 152 10.47 -0.61 -15.10
N LEU A 153 10.58 -1.05 -13.83
CA LEU A 153 9.44 -1.23 -12.94
C LEU A 153 8.83 0.12 -12.54
N ARG A 154 9.65 1.09 -12.16
CA ARG A 154 9.22 2.44 -11.80
C ARG A 154 8.36 3.05 -12.91
N ALA A 155 8.84 2.97 -14.16
CA ALA A 155 8.10 3.45 -15.32
C ALA A 155 6.73 2.77 -15.49
N LYS A 156 6.66 1.45 -15.30
CA LYS A 156 5.40 0.67 -15.39
C LYS A 156 4.40 1.03 -14.28
N ILE A 157 4.87 1.29 -13.07
CA ILE A 157 4.01 1.72 -11.97
C ILE A 157 3.52 3.14 -12.25
N SER A 158 4.41 4.06 -12.64
CA SER A 158 4.07 5.45 -12.96
C SER A 158 3.08 5.60 -14.12
N GLU A 159 3.10 4.69 -15.10
CA GLU A 159 2.10 4.66 -16.18
C GLU A 159 0.69 4.40 -15.64
N LEU A 160 0.57 3.55 -14.62
CA LEU A 160 -0.70 3.28 -13.96
C LEU A 160 -1.07 4.43 -13.02
N ASP A 161 -0.14 4.86 -12.18
CA ASP A 161 -0.32 5.87 -11.14
C ASP A 161 1.02 6.58 -10.86
N PRO A 162 1.14 7.89 -11.11
CA PRO A 162 2.39 8.62 -10.88
C PRO A 162 2.68 8.91 -9.40
N LEU A 163 1.64 8.95 -8.55
CA LEU A 163 1.74 9.36 -7.13
C LEU A 163 2.85 8.66 -6.33
N PRO A 164 3.11 7.35 -6.49
CA PRO A 164 4.18 6.67 -5.78
C PRO A 164 5.55 7.34 -5.91
N PHE A 165 5.83 8.06 -7.00
CA PHE A 165 7.16 8.64 -7.26
C PHE A 165 7.14 10.15 -7.48
N GLU A 166 6.02 10.83 -7.24
CA GLU A 166 5.91 12.29 -7.35
C GLU A 166 6.66 13.02 -6.23
N ASP A 167 6.55 12.52 -4.99
CA ASP A 167 7.23 13.09 -3.83
C ASP A 167 8.71 12.62 -3.77
N GLU A 168 9.63 13.50 -3.40
CA GLU A 168 11.06 13.17 -3.22
C GLU A 168 11.31 12.27 -2.02
N ASP A 169 10.53 12.43 -0.96
CA ASP A 169 10.60 11.65 0.28
C ASP A 169 9.61 10.48 0.28
N SER A 170 9.14 10.06 -0.92
CA SER A 170 8.23 8.94 -1.06
C SER A 170 8.88 7.63 -0.60
N GLN A 171 8.11 6.86 0.17
CA GLN A 171 8.50 5.54 0.64
C GLN A 171 8.81 4.56 -0.49
N TRP A 172 8.23 4.76 -1.68
CA TRP A 172 8.54 3.96 -2.85
C TRP A 172 9.91 4.28 -3.44
N LYS A 173 10.37 5.53 -3.37
CA LYS A 173 11.74 5.88 -3.80
C LYS A 173 12.76 5.22 -2.87
N LEU A 174 12.56 5.36 -1.55
CA LEU A 174 13.41 4.70 -0.55
C LEU A 174 13.45 3.18 -0.73
N ALA A 175 12.30 2.54 -0.89
CA ALA A 175 12.23 1.09 -1.13
C ALA A 175 12.95 0.65 -2.41
N PHE A 176 12.94 1.48 -3.45
CA PHE A 176 13.62 1.18 -4.72
C PHE A 176 15.13 1.38 -4.59
N GLU A 177 15.56 2.42 -3.88
CA GLU A 177 16.97 2.67 -3.56
C GLU A 177 17.56 1.53 -2.73
N GLU A 178 16.84 1.06 -1.70
CA GLU A 178 17.26 -0.10 -0.89
C GLU A 178 17.44 -1.36 -1.74
N VAL A 179 16.57 -1.58 -2.73
CA VAL A 179 16.71 -2.70 -3.68
C VAL A 179 17.94 -2.55 -4.58
N ILE A 180 18.19 -1.35 -5.11
CA ILE A 180 19.37 -1.03 -5.95
C ILE A 180 20.65 -1.22 -5.15
N ASP A 181 20.68 -0.76 -3.90
CA ASP A 181 21.84 -0.84 -3.01
C ASP A 181 22.05 -2.25 -2.43
N GLY A 182 21.09 -3.16 -2.62
CA GLY A 182 21.17 -4.54 -2.13
C GLY A 182 20.96 -4.67 -0.61
N ILE A 183 20.22 -3.74 0.00
CA ILE A 183 19.95 -3.66 1.43
C ILE A 183 18.47 -4.03 1.67
N TRP A 184 18.11 -5.31 1.46
CA TRP A 184 16.70 -5.77 1.50
C TRP A 184 16.52 -7.25 1.83
#